data_AF-E0VB23-F1
#
_entry.id   AF-E0VB23-F1
#
_cell.length_a   1.000
_cell.length_b   1.000
_cell.length_c   1.000
_cell.angle_alpha   90.00
_cell.angle_beta   90.00
_cell.angle_gamma   90.00
#
_symmetry.space_group_name_H-M   'P 1'
#
loop_
_entity.id
_entity.type
_entity.pdbx_description
1 polymer ?
#
loop_
_entity_poly.entity_id
_entity_poly.type
_entity_poly.pdbx_seq_one_letter_code
_entity_poly.pdbx_strand_id
1 'polypeptide(L)'
;MVLLNAIFENSNKFYFEGEIIRIKLEVNLEKSSILNNVIANFVGLGTYLGNAEDKENKTMTAESKIKPKNTTEIYFDDVLPIFLCENKESAMWSKGTQVFMFAYQLPHNVPSSIESTQGFVRYSVNLSVDIDGVTVKKTEHFTLLAKTDVSTNENAHLPGIIWEPENEWCIILSVFCKGNRVRTFLHISKQGYVPGECLFINAEITNLHRCPVEWVKATLVQFIKFCGSKSLVEKRNVAEITRGCILPRDTQTWKSESVLIPAIPPTTKNRKRIISVKYKLLFHYKPSWRKKPVELSHKIFVGTVRLSQCKLPNKRGEGEGLSNSEVFNGPNLEPCVFGPHSIDVDVFVIYKQA
;
A
#
# COMPACT_ATOMS: atom_id res chain seq x y z
N MET A 1 34.88 -19.40 3.82
CA MET A 1 33.77 -18.52 3.38
C MET A 1 33.53 -17.43 4.43
N VAL A 2 33.53 -16.15 4.03
CA VAL A 2 33.11 -15.07 4.93
C VAL A 2 31.58 -15.10 5.04
N LEU A 3 31.06 -15.11 6.25
CA LEU A 3 29.62 -15.04 6.51
C LEU A 3 29.25 -13.66 7.05
N LEU A 4 28.27 -13.02 6.39
CA LEU A 4 27.70 -11.75 6.82
C LEU A 4 26.33 -12.01 7.46
N ASN A 5 26.16 -11.57 8.70
CA ASN A 5 24.87 -11.63 9.39
C ASN A 5 24.42 -10.24 9.81
N ALA A 6 23.24 -9.82 9.36
CA ALA A 6 22.69 -8.49 9.62
C ALA A 6 21.46 -8.63 10.51
N ILE A 7 21.58 -8.13 11.74
CA ILE A 7 20.55 -8.24 12.76
C ILE A 7 19.94 -6.85 12.95
N PHE A 8 18.65 -6.72 12.64
CA PHE A 8 17.88 -5.50 12.84
C PHE A 8 17.36 -5.46 14.26
N GLU A 9 17.36 -4.27 14.89
CA GLU A 9 16.76 -4.07 16.21
C GLU A 9 15.26 -4.44 16.21
N ASN A 10 14.53 -4.03 15.18
CA ASN A 10 13.17 -4.53 14.93
C ASN A 10 13.23 -5.82 14.10
N SER A 11 12.95 -6.96 14.74
CA SER A 11 12.94 -8.29 14.11
C SER A 11 11.95 -8.42 12.96
N ASN A 12 10.85 -7.66 12.99
CA ASN A 12 9.82 -7.69 11.95
C ASN A 12 10.20 -6.87 10.71
N LYS A 13 11.31 -6.11 10.78
CA LYS A 13 11.81 -5.22 9.70
C LYS A 13 10.71 -4.31 9.15
N PHE A 14 9.85 -3.82 10.04
CA PHE A 14 8.76 -2.92 9.72
C PHE A 14 9.06 -1.55 10.31
N TYR A 15 9.02 -0.51 9.48
CA TYR A 15 9.36 0.84 9.89
C TYR A 15 8.34 1.84 9.34
N PHE A 16 8.15 2.94 10.04
CA PHE A 16 7.50 4.10 9.47
C PHE A 16 8.53 5.06 8.86
N GLU A 17 8.09 5.89 7.91
CA GLU A 17 8.93 6.99 7.43
C GLU A 17 9.45 7.87 8.58
N GLY A 18 10.70 8.34 8.48
CA GLY A 18 11.32 9.12 9.55
C GLY A 18 11.72 8.32 10.79
N GLU A 19 11.66 6.99 10.79
CA GLU A 19 12.22 6.19 11.90
C GLU A 19 13.72 5.87 11.70
N ILE A 20 14.40 5.54 12.79
CA ILE A 20 15.80 5.12 12.76
C ILE A 20 15.85 3.61 12.67
N ILE A 21 16.52 3.09 11.64
CA ILE A 21 16.87 1.68 11.53
C ILE A 21 18.20 1.48 12.24
N ARG A 22 18.25 0.61 13.25
CA ARG A 22 19.49 0.18 13.91
C ARG A 22 19.84 -1.24 13.49
N ILE A 23 21.09 -1.44 13.07
CA ILE A 23 21.59 -2.72 12.55
C ILE A 23 22.89 -3.09 13.27
N LYS A 24 22.96 -4.34 13.71
CA LYS A 24 24.19 -5.01 14.13
C LYS A 24 24.63 -5.94 12.99
N LEU A 25 25.75 -5.60 12.35
CA LEU A 25 26.38 -6.43 11.33
C LEU A 25 27.50 -7.26 11.96
N GLU A 26 27.37 -8.57 11.86
CA GLU A 26 28.38 -9.54 12.26
C GLU A 26 29.12 -10.03 11.01
N VAL A 27 30.43 -9.83 10.99
CA VAL A 27 31.33 -10.26 9.92
C VAL A 27 32.20 -11.38 10.49
N ASN A 28 31.98 -12.62 10.04
CA ASN A 28 32.75 -13.77 10.50
C ASN A 28 33.97 -13.99 9.59
N LEU A 29 35.16 -13.74 10.13
CA LEU A 29 36.45 -13.97 9.48
C LEU A 29 36.99 -15.35 9.88
N GLU A 30 37.11 -16.27 8.91
CA GLU A 30 37.64 -17.62 9.16
C GLU A 30 39.15 -17.67 9.41
N LYS A 31 39.87 -16.64 8.98
CA LYS A 31 41.31 -16.44 9.14
C LYS A 31 41.60 -14.96 9.40
N SER A 32 42.83 -14.66 9.79
CA SER A 32 43.28 -13.26 9.84
C SER A 32 43.26 -12.70 8.43
N SER A 33 42.58 -11.57 8.24
CA SER A 33 42.34 -10.97 6.93
C SER A 33 42.34 -9.45 7.03
N ILE A 34 42.63 -8.81 5.92
CA ILE A 34 42.61 -7.35 5.78
C ILE A 34 41.17 -6.91 5.54
N LEU A 35 40.59 -6.15 6.47
CA LEU A 35 39.28 -5.54 6.28
C LEU A 35 39.48 -4.10 5.79
N ASN A 36 39.14 -3.82 4.53
CA ASN A 36 39.35 -2.50 3.95
C ASN A 36 38.15 -1.57 4.23
N ASN A 37 36.93 -2.04 3.96
CA ASN A 37 35.75 -1.19 3.98
C ASN A 37 34.53 -1.98 4.47
N VAL A 38 33.67 -1.33 5.25
CA VAL A 38 32.30 -1.77 5.55
C VAL A 38 31.38 -0.63 5.14
N ILE A 39 30.49 -0.88 4.19
CA ILE A 39 29.57 0.12 3.64
C ILE A 39 28.15 -0.46 3.65
N ALA A 40 27.18 0.35 4.07
CA ALA A 40 25.77 0.08 3.90
C ALA A 40 25.19 1.06 2.88
N ASN A 41 24.57 0.57 1.82
CA ASN A 41 23.80 1.41 0.90
C ASN A 41 22.30 1.20 1.10
N PHE A 42 21.59 2.24 1.55
CA PHE A 42 20.15 2.23 1.75
C PHE A 42 19.44 2.69 0.49
N VAL A 43 18.59 1.83 -0.07
CA VAL A 43 17.91 2.08 -1.34
C VAL A 43 16.40 2.00 -1.13
N GLY A 44 15.69 3.02 -1.61
CA GLY A 44 14.24 3.03 -1.71
C GLY A 44 13.84 3.37 -3.13
N LEU A 45 13.10 2.48 -3.80
CA LEU A 45 12.70 2.70 -5.17
C LEU A 45 11.31 2.13 -5.47
N GLY A 46 10.65 2.74 -6.45
CA GLY A 46 9.46 2.23 -7.09
C GLY A 46 9.78 1.80 -8.51
N THR A 47 9.15 0.74 -8.99
CA THR A 47 9.27 0.32 -10.40
C THR A 47 7.90 -0.08 -10.93
N TYR A 48 7.50 0.55 -12.04
CA TYR A 48 6.40 0.09 -12.88
C TYR A 48 6.98 -0.67 -14.07
N LEU A 49 6.62 -1.94 -14.22
CA LEU A 49 7.18 -2.82 -15.25
C LEU A 49 6.66 -2.48 -16.66
N GLY A 50 5.50 -1.81 -16.76
CA GLY A 50 4.92 -1.42 -18.04
C GLY A 50 4.44 -2.61 -18.89
N ASN A 51 3.52 -2.34 -19.81
CA ASN A 51 3.15 -3.33 -20.83
C ASN A 51 4.01 -3.12 -22.09
N ALA A 52 4.33 -4.20 -22.79
CA ALA A 52 5.02 -4.11 -24.08
C ALA A 52 4.24 -3.17 -25.02
N GLU A 53 4.95 -2.32 -25.76
CA GLU A 53 4.31 -1.42 -26.71
C GLU A 53 3.75 -2.23 -27.89
N ASP A 54 2.42 -2.28 -28.03
CA ASP A 54 1.81 -2.49 -29.34
C ASP A 54 2.04 -1.21 -30.15
N LYS A 55 3.04 -1.22 -31.04
CA LYS A 55 3.16 -0.20 -32.09
C LYS A 55 2.12 -0.51 -33.16
N GLU A 56 1.01 0.22 -33.15
CA GLU A 56 0.20 0.37 -34.34
C GLU A 56 1.02 1.17 -35.39
N ASN A 57 1.37 0.47 -36.46
CA ASN A 57 1.83 0.97 -37.77
C ASN A 57 3.08 1.86 -37.81
N LYS A 58 4.24 1.22 -37.97
CA LYS A 58 5.25 1.68 -38.95
C LYS A 58 6.10 0.50 -39.42
N THR A 59 5.84 0.10 -40.67
CA THR A 59 6.71 -0.61 -41.62
C THR A 59 7.75 -1.57 -41.03
N MET A 60 7.44 -2.86 -41.20
CA MET A 60 8.32 -4.03 -41.25
C MET A 60 9.82 -3.72 -41.47
N THR A 61 10.61 -3.95 -40.44
CA THR A 61 11.91 -4.62 -40.54
C THR A 61 12.05 -5.58 -39.35
N ALA A 62 12.66 -6.74 -39.64
CA ALA A 62 12.71 -7.91 -38.78
C ALA A 62 13.47 -7.68 -37.45
N GLU A 63 13.03 -8.41 -36.42
CA GLU A 63 13.75 -8.68 -35.16
C GLU A 63 14.02 -7.53 -34.18
N SER A 64 12.99 -6.80 -33.76
CA SER A 64 13.02 -6.17 -32.43
C SER A 64 11.93 -6.74 -31.54
N LYS A 65 12.29 -7.69 -30.66
CA LYS A 65 11.48 -8.00 -29.47
C LYS A 65 11.44 -6.72 -28.64
N ILE A 66 10.36 -5.95 -28.74
CA ILE A 66 10.17 -4.72 -27.97
C ILE A 66 10.04 -5.13 -26.50
N LYS A 67 11.13 -4.99 -25.74
CA LYS A 67 11.09 -5.16 -24.29
C LYS A 67 10.21 -4.05 -23.69
N PRO A 68 9.29 -4.37 -22.76
CA PRO A 68 8.58 -3.33 -22.03
C PRO A 68 9.59 -2.40 -21.35
N LYS A 69 9.41 -1.08 -21.51
CA LYS A 69 10.28 -0.08 -20.87
C LYS A 69 9.78 0.16 -19.45
N ASN A 70 10.48 -0.44 -18.48
CA ASN A 70 10.22 -0.20 -17.07
C ASN A 70 10.41 1.28 -16.74
N THR A 71 9.55 1.83 -15.88
CA THR A 71 9.67 3.19 -15.32
C THR A 71 10.03 3.07 -13.85
N THR A 72 11.14 3.68 -13.43
CA THR A 72 11.64 3.61 -12.05
C THR A 72 11.71 5.00 -11.43
N GLU A 73 11.32 5.12 -10.16
CA GLU A 73 11.48 6.33 -9.34
C GLU A 73 12.34 5.96 -8.14
N ILE A 74 13.47 6.63 -7.98
CA ILE A 74 14.34 6.46 -6.81
C ILE A 74 13.86 7.46 -5.75
N TYR A 75 13.52 6.96 -4.57
CA TYR A 75 13.12 7.77 -3.42
C TYR A 75 14.34 8.19 -2.59
N PHE A 76 15.32 7.30 -2.44
CA PHE A 76 16.63 7.56 -1.84
C PHE A 76 17.61 6.45 -2.25
N ASP A 77 18.91 6.77 -2.24
CA ASP A 77 20.04 5.88 -2.55
C ASP A 77 21.25 6.40 -1.76
N ASP A 78 21.22 6.12 -0.46
CA ASP A 78 22.07 6.77 0.54
C ASP A 78 23.17 5.81 0.98
N VAL A 79 24.42 6.19 0.71
CA VAL A 79 25.60 5.41 1.06
C VAL A 79 26.12 5.84 2.42
N LEU A 80 26.15 4.88 3.36
CA LEU A 80 26.69 5.04 4.71
C LEU A 80 27.98 4.23 4.87
N PRO A 81 29.16 4.89 4.87
CA PRO A 81 30.40 4.25 5.26
C PRO A 81 30.39 3.95 6.75
N ILE A 82 30.47 2.68 7.12
CA ILE A 82 30.47 2.22 8.52
C ILE A 82 31.90 2.11 9.04
N PHE A 83 32.80 1.62 8.19
CA PHE A 83 34.22 1.51 8.47
C PHE A 83 35.00 1.73 7.18
N LEU A 84 36.04 2.56 7.24
CA LEU A 84 36.96 2.82 6.14
C LEU A 84 38.38 2.73 6.69
N CYS A 85 39.17 1.81 6.14
CA CYS A 85 40.57 1.67 6.54
C CYS A 85 41.43 2.65 5.73
N GLU A 86 42.00 3.65 6.42
CA GLU A 86 42.86 4.66 5.78
C GLU A 86 44.29 4.15 5.59
N ASN A 87 44.78 3.25 6.45
CA ASN A 87 46.14 2.71 6.42
C ASN A 87 46.14 1.16 6.39
N LYS A 88 46.91 0.54 5.49
CA LYS A 88 46.98 -0.93 5.34
C LYS A 88 47.58 -1.66 6.54
N GLU A 89 48.40 -1.01 7.35
CA GLU A 89 49.03 -1.61 8.54
C GLU A 89 48.05 -1.82 9.69
N SER A 90 47.02 -0.98 9.80
CA SER A 90 45.95 -1.08 10.81
C SER A 90 44.79 -1.97 10.36
N ALA A 91 44.88 -2.52 9.14
CA ALA A 91 43.79 -3.20 8.45
C ALA A 91 43.72 -4.69 8.74
N MET A 92 44.67 -5.26 9.48
CA MET A 92 44.72 -6.71 9.76
C MET A 92 43.82 -7.04 10.95
N TRP A 93 42.73 -7.77 10.69
CA TRP A 93 41.81 -8.23 11.74
C TRP A 93 42.04 -9.71 12.00
N SER A 94 42.01 -10.09 13.28
CA SER A 94 42.14 -11.48 13.68
C SER A 94 40.93 -12.31 13.24
N LYS A 95 41.17 -13.61 13.08
CA LYS A 95 40.10 -14.61 12.96
C LYS A 95 39.05 -14.41 14.05
N GLY A 96 37.78 -14.49 13.69
CA GLY A 96 36.65 -14.35 14.60
C GLY A 96 35.55 -13.45 14.06
N THR A 97 34.56 -13.20 14.90
CA THR A 97 33.41 -12.36 14.56
C THR A 97 33.69 -10.90 14.91
N GLN A 98 33.71 -10.06 13.90
CA GLN A 98 33.77 -8.61 14.04
C GLN A 98 32.35 -8.05 14.00
N VAL A 99 32.06 -7.09 14.89
CA VAL A 99 30.71 -6.53 15.05
C VAL A 99 30.72 -5.05 14.75
N PHE A 100 29.87 -4.63 13.81
CA PHE A 100 29.64 -3.23 13.47
C PHE A 100 28.21 -2.85 13.81
N MET A 101 28.03 -1.83 14.64
CA MET A 101 26.72 -1.28 14.97
C MET A 101 26.57 0.08 14.32
N PHE A 102 25.47 0.28 13.60
CA PHE A 102 25.19 1.55 12.94
C PHE A 102 23.69 1.81 12.90
N ALA A 103 23.36 3.07 12.66
CA ALA A 103 21.99 3.54 12.59
C ALA A 103 21.81 4.39 11.33
N TYR A 104 20.61 4.32 10.75
CA TYR A 104 20.24 5.11 9.59
C TYR A 104 18.86 5.72 9.78
N GLN A 105 18.77 7.03 9.58
CA GLN A 105 17.53 7.78 9.70
C GLN A 105 16.77 7.70 8.37
N LEU A 106 15.62 7.03 8.35
CA LEU A 106 14.79 6.95 7.15
C LEU A 106 14.34 8.34 6.72
N PRO A 107 14.34 8.64 5.40
CA PRO A 107 13.79 9.89 4.90
C PRO A 107 12.28 10.02 5.19
N HIS A 108 11.82 11.26 5.20
CA HIS A 108 10.39 11.59 5.25
C HIS A 108 9.79 11.68 3.85
N ASN A 109 8.46 11.62 3.75
CA ASN A 109 7.68 11.79 2.52
C ASN A 109 7.99 10.72 1.45
N VAL A 110 8.30 9.51 1.90
CA VAL A 110 8.51 8.34 1.03
C VAL A 110 7.22 7.50 1.01
N PRO A 111 6.88 6.86 -0.12
CA PRO A 111 5.66 6.06 -0.20
C PRO A 111 5.71 4.81 0.69
N SER A 112 4.57 4.16 0.88
CA SER A 112 4.56 2.86 1.56
C SER A 112 5.01 1.76 0.60
N SER A 113 5.64 0.72 1.14
CA SER A 113 5.91 -0.51 0.41
C SER A 113 4.64 -1.07 -0.22
N ILE A 114 4.75 -1.51 -1.47
CA ILE A 114 3.63 -2.14 -2.18
C ILE A 114 4.16 -3.14 -3.18
N GLU A 115 3.48 -4.27 -3.31
CA GLU A 115 3.78 -5.33 -4.27
C GLU A 115 2.61 -5.49 -5.25
N SER A 116 2.92 -5.66 -6.53
CA SER A 116 1.98 -5.94 -7.62
C SER A 116 2.70 -6.68 -8.75
N THR A 117 1.94 -7.45 -9.54
CA THR A 117 2.42 -8.00 -10.82
C THR A 117 2.80 -6.92 -11.84
N GLN A 118 2.28 -5.70 -11.68
CA GLN A 118 2.54 -4.57 -12.56
C GLN A 118 3.74 -3.74 -12.10
N GLY A 119 4.16 -3.86 -10.83
CA GLY A 119 5.22 -3.05 -10.26
C GLY A 119 5.25 -3.08 -8.74
N PHE A 120 6.23 -2.41 -8.14
CA PHE A 120 6.44 -2.45 -6.69
C PHE A 120 7.06 -1.16 -6.16
N VAL A 121 6.95 -0.96 -4.86
CA VAL A 121 7.76 -0.02 -4.06
C VAL A 121 8.49 -0.85 -3.00
N ARG A 122 9.82 -0.88 -3.08
CA ARG A 122 10.69 -1.71 -2.23
C ARG A 122 11.78 -0.89 -1.58
N TYR A 123 12.16 -1.34 -0.40
CA TYR A 123 13.25 -0.78 0.39
C TYR A 123 14.23 -1.88 0.79
N SER A 124 15.51 -1.55 0.74
CA SER A 124 16.57 -2.48 1.10
C SER A 124 17.80 -1.77 1.64
N VAL A 125 18.61 -2.51 2.38
CA VAL A 125 20.00 -2.15 2.69
C VAL A 125 20.92 -3.15 2.03
N ASN A 126 21.84 -2.65 1.22
CA ASN A 126 22.88 -3.42 0.54
C ASN A 126 24.18 -3.25 1.34
N LEU A 127 24.55 -4.28 2.07
CA LEU A 127 25.78 -4.34 2.84
C LEU A 127 26.90 -4.84 1.93
N SER A 128 28.02 -4.13 1.92
CA SER A 128 29.23 -4.53 1.21
C SER A 128 30.42 -4.44 2.13
N VAL A 129 31.17 -5.53 2.22
CA VAL A 129 32.35 -5.65 3.06
C VAL A 129 33.52 -6.06 2.17
N ASP A 130 34.58 -5.26 2.12
CA ASP A 130 35.79 -5.56 1.37
C ASP A 130 36.83 -6.22 2.28
N ILE A 131 37.14 -7.48 2.00
CA ILE A 131 38.06 -8.33 2.77
C ILE A 131 39.11 -8.90 1.82
N ASP A 132 40.39 -8.64 2.11
CA ASP A 132 41.53 -9.05 1.28
C ASP A 132 41.39 -8.61 -0.20
N GLY A 133 40.70 -7.49 -0.46
CA GLY A 133 40.41 -6.98 -1.81
C GLY A 133 39.23 -7.65 -2.50
N VAL A 134 38.49 -8.51 -1.81
CA VAL A 134 37.27 -9.18 -2.31
C VAL A 134 36.05 -8.61 -1.60
N THR A 135 35.10 -8.08 -2.38
CA THR A 135 33.84 -7.55 -1.84
C THR A 135 32.81 -8.66 -1.66
N VAL A 136 32.43 -8.91 -0.40
CA VAL A 136 31.29 -9.75 -0.01
C VAL A 136 30.06 -8.86 0.17
N LYS A 137 28.92 -9.27 -0.38
CA LYS A 137 27.68 -8.48 -0.33
C LYS A 137 26.54 -9.24 0.35
N LYS A 138 25.64 -8.50 1.01
CA LYS A 138 24.39 -9.01 1.57
C LYS A 138 23.31 -7.96 1.45
N THR A 139 22.16 -8.33 0.89
CA THR A 139 21.01 -7.44 0.76
C THR A 139 19.92 -7.89 1.73
N GLU A 140 19.38 -6.93 2.47
CA GLU A 140 18.28 -7.16 3.39
C GLU A 140 17.12 -6.22 3.04
N HIS A 141 15.92 -6.78 2.93
CA HIS A 141 14.70 -6.03 2.63
C HIS A 141 13.96 -5.66 3.92
N PHE A 142 13.29 -4.52 3.90
CA PHE A 142 12.41 -4.08 4.99
C PHE A 142 11.14 -3.43 4.42
N THR A 143 10.08 -3.45 5.22
CA THR A 143 8.79 -2.85 4.87
C THR A 143 8.71 -1.45 5.49
N LEU A 144 8.32 -0.48 4.67
CA LEU A 144 8.15 0.90 5.11
C LEU A 144 6.68 1.32 4.96
N LEU A 145 6.13 1.97 5.99
CA LEU A 145 4.81 2.60 5.96
C LEU A 145 4.94 4.12 6.02
N ALA A 146 4.31 4.81 5.07
CA ALA A 146 4.25 6.26 5.06
C ALA A 146 3.37 6.75 6.24
N LYS A 147 3.71 7.89 6.85
CA LYS A 147 2.88 8.47 7.92
C LYS A 147 1.85 9.38 7.29
N THR A 148 0.61 8.93 7.22
CA THR A 148 -0.51 9.72 6.67
C THR A 148 -1.50 10.08 7.75
N ASP A 149 -1.51 11.36 8.12
CA ASP A 149 -2.54 11.87 9.01
C ASP A 149 -3.87 12.03 8.25
N VAL A 150 -4.92 11.39 8.76
CA VAL A 150 -6.26 11.45 8.19
C VAL A 150 -6.82 12.88 8.21
N SER A 151 -6.38 13.71 9.16
CA SER A 151 -6.81 15.11 9.30
C SER A 151 -6.39 15.99 8.12
N THR A 152 -5.35 15.57 7.38
CA THR A 152 -4.86 16.31 6.19
C THR A 152 -5.83 16.28 5.02
N ASN A 153 -6.86 15.43 5.06
CA ASN A 153 -7.95 15.45 4.09
C ASN A 153 -9.15 16.20 4.67
N GLU A 154 -9.48 17.33 4.08
CA GLU A 154 -10.61 18.19 4.47
C GLU A 154 -11.96 17.45 4.51
N ASN A 155 -12.13 16.44 3.67
CA ASN A 155 -13.36 15.65 3.62
C ASN A 155 -13.39 14.48 4.60
N ALA A 156 -12.30 14.23 5.34
CA ALA A 156 -12.17 13.05 6.18
C ALA A 156 -13.28 12.93 7.24
N HIS A 157 -13.67 14.06 7.83
CA HIS A 157 -14.73 14.13 8.84
C HIS A 157 -16.15 14.22 8.25
N LEU A 158 -16.27 14.56 6.96
CA LEU A 158 -17.57 14.80 6.34
C LEU A 158 -18.27 13.47 6.01
N PRO A 159 -19.60 13.40 6.21
CA PRO A 159 -20.37 12.25 5.76
C PRO A 159 -20.30 12.12 4.24
N GLY A 160 -20.31 10.89 3.76
CA GLY A 160 -20.48 10.59 2.34
C GLY A 160 -21.93 10.24 2.08
N ILE A 161 -22.63 11.04 1.28
CA ILE A 161 -24.03 10.80 0.90
C ILE A 161 -24.11 10.65 -0.62
N ILE A 162 -24.69 9.55 -1.07
CA ILE A 162 -25.13 9.37 -2.45
C ILE A 162 -26.63 9.12 -2.42
N TRP A 163 -27.36 9.94 -3.17
CA TRP A 163 -28.76 9.73 -3.46
C TRP A 163 -28.91 9.71 -4.96
N GLU A 164 -29.21 8.52 -5.49
CA GLU A 164 -29.58 8.38 -6.89
C GLU A 164 -31.09 8.14 -6.93
N PRO A 165 -31.88 9.20 -7.16
CA PRO A 165 -33.34 9.09 -7.13
C PRO A 165 -33.83 8.07 -8.15
N GLU A 166 -33.19 8.04 -9.33
CA GLU A 166 -33.57 7.20 -10.46
C GLU A 166 -32.34 6.96 -11.34
N ASN A 167 -31.88 5.71 -11.44
CA ASN A 167 -30.91 5.35 -12.49
C ASN A 167 -31.60 5.45 -13.87
N GLU A 168 -31.53 6.62 -14.52
CA GLU A 168 -32.13 6.86 -15.83
C GLU A 168 -31.32 6.17 -16.93
N TRP A 169 -31.62 4.92 -17.29
CA TRP A 169 -31.17 4.37 -18.57
C TRP A 169 -32.22 3.48 -19.22
N CYS A 170 -33.10 4.12 -19.99
CA CYS A 170 -33.80 3.50 -21.11
C CYS A 170 -33.32 4.18 -22.39
N ILE A 171 -32.46 3.54 -23.17
CA ILE A 171 -32.21 3.95 -24.55
C ILE A 171 -32.45 2.74 -25.45
N ILE A 172 -33.52 2.89 -26.24
CA ILE A 172 -33.93 2.14 -27.44
C ILE A 172 -34.84 0.90 -27.18
N LEU A 173 -36.07 1.00 -27.72
CA LEU A 173 -37.11 -0.02 -27.92
C LEU A 173 -38.07 -0.39 -26.77
N SER A 174 -38.76 0.59 -26.18
CA SER A 174 -40.12 0.32 -25.63
C SER A 174 -40.87 1.61 -25.31
N VAL A 175 -41.88 1.93 -26.11
CA VAL A 175 -42.92 2.93 -25.82
C VAL A 175 -43.84 2.50 -24.65
N PHE A 176 -43.59 1.32 -24.05
CA PHE A 176 -44.35 0.75 -22.92
C PHE A 176 -43.55 0.60 -21.60
N CYS A 177 -42.29 1.06 -21.53
CA CYS A 177 -41.46 0.94 -20.32
C CYS A 177 -41.30 2.27 -19.56
N LYS A 178 -42.39 3.02 -19.36
CA LYS A 178 -42.41 4.08 -18.35
C LYS A 178 -42.64 3.45 -16.97
N GLY A 179 -41.62 3.45 -16.10
CA GLY A 179 -41.86 3.44 -14.64
C GLY A 179 -41.37 2.26 -13.78
N ASN A 180 -40.30 1.55 -14.14
CA ASN A 180 -39.79 0.45 -13.30
C ASN A 180 -38.29 0.59 -13.05
N ARG A 181 -37.91 1.26 -11.95
CA ARG A 181 -36.54 1.75 -11.65
C ARG A 181 -36.03 1.20 -10.32
N VAL A 182 -34.71 1.17 -10.10
CA VAL A 182 -34.14 0.91 -8.76
C VAL A 182 -33.72 2.24 -8.17
N ARG A 183 -34.23 2.57 -6.98
CA ARG A 183 -33.84 3.77 -6.23
C ARG A 183 -32.83 3.38 -5.17
N THR A 184 -31.78 4.18 -5.01
CA THR A 184 -30.70 3.85 -4.07
C THR A 184 -30.28 5.06 -3.26
N PHE A 185 -30.24 4.89 -1.95
CA PHE A 185 -29.66 5.82 -0.99
C PHE A 185 -28.50 5.14 -0.27
N LEU A 186 -27.39 5.87 -0.13
CA LEU A 186 -26.18 5.42 0.56
C LEU A 186 -25.64 6.55 1.42
N HIS A 187 -25.39 6.26 2.69
CA HIS A 187 -24.83 7.17 3.67
C HIS A 187 -23.71 6.49 4.47
N ILE A 188 -22.54 7.12 4.50
CA ILE A 188 -21.43 6.79 5.40
C ILE A 188 -21.14 7.97 6.32
N SER A 189 -20.81 7.71 7.58
CA SER A 189 -20.67 8.75 8.61
C SER A 189 -19.45 9.66 8.43
N LYS A 190 -18.37 9.13 7.86
CA LYS A 190 -17.13 9.86 7.57
C LYS A 190 -16.39 9.22 6.39
N GLN A 191 -15.40 9.91 5.83
CA GLN A 191 -14.60 9.42 4.70
C GLN A 191 -13.15 9.09 5.07
N GLY A 192 -12.70 9.45 6.28
CA GLY A 192 -11.35 9.21 6.78
C GLY A 192 -11.27 8.11 7.83
N TYR A 193 -10.38 7.14 7.62
CA TYR A 193 -10.22 5.96 8.49
C TYR A 193 -8.75 5.57 8.66
N VAL A 194 -8.47 4.79 9.70
CA VAL A 194 -7.20 4.06 9.85
C VAL A 194 -7.45 2.54 9.91
N PRO A 195 -6.44 1.70 9.64
CA PRO A 195 -6.55 0.26 9.89
C PRO A 195 -7.09 -0.07 11.28
N GLY A 196 -8.00 -1.04 11.36
CA GLY A 196 -8.69 -1.45 12.58
C GLY A 196 -9.97 -0.68 12.90
N GLU A 197 -10.27 0.42 12.22
CA GLU A 197 -11.58 1.09 12.34
C GLU A 197 -12.66 0.40 11.50
N CYS A 198 -13.92 0.55 11.91
CA CYS A 198 -15.08 0.12 11.13
C CYS A 198 -15.68 1.28 10.34
N LEU A 199 -15.87 1.08 9.04
CA LEU A 199 -16.69 1.92 8.18
C LEU A 199 -18.14 1.46 8.30
N PHE A 200 -19.03 2.33 8.80
CA PHE A 200 -20.45 2.03 8.94
C PHE A 200 -21.25 2.54 7.74
N ILE A 201 -22.10 1.68 7.20
CA ILE A 201 -22.91 1.89 6.00
C ILE A 201 -24.39 1.88 6.39
N ASN A 202 -25.07 2.96 6.03
CA ASN A 202 -26.53 3.02 6.03
C ASN A 202 -26.99 3.15 4.58
N ALA A 203 -27.82 2.23 4.12
CA ALA A 203 -28.28 2.24 2.73
C ALA A 203 -29.73 1.77 2.61
N GLU A 204 -30.41 2.24 1.59
CA GLU A 204 -31.75 1.78 1.23
C GLU A 204 -31.80 1.59 -0.28
N ILE A 205 -32.20 0.40 -0.71
CA ILE A 205 -32.42 0.09 -2.12
C ILE A 205 -33.85 -0.36 -2.30
N THR A 206 -34.61 0.41 -3.09
CA THR A 206 -35.98 0.08 -3.47
C THR A 206 -36.00 -0.44 -4.90
N ASN A 207 -36.36 -1.71 -5.08
CA ASN A 207 -36.54 -2.29 -6.41
C ASN A 207 -37.97 -2.03 -6.92
N LEU A 208 -38.16 -0.97 -7.71
CA LEU A 208 -39.43 -0.74 -8.41
C LEU A 208 -39.49 -1.49 -9.76
N HIS A 209 -38.56 -2.39 -10.05
CA HIS A 209 -38.60 -3.21 -11.26
C HIS A 209 -39.45 -4.47 -11.08
N ARG A 210 -39.91 -5.06 -12.19
CA ARG A 210 -40.66 -6.33 -12.23
C ARG A 210 -39.78 -7.57 -12.12
N CYS A 211 -38.47 -7.38 -12.22
CA CYS A 211 -37.47 -8.44 -12.12
C CYS A 211 -36.64 -8.19 -10.87
N PRO A 212 -36.08 -9.25 -10.25
CA PRO A 212 -35.29 -9.09 -9.05
C PRO A 212 -33.95 -8.39 -9.31
N VAL A 213 -33.40 -7.82 -8.24
CA VAL A 213 -31.98 -7.53 -8.09
C VAL A 213 -31.35 -8.77 -7.47
N GLU A 214 -30.35 -9.36 -8.14
CA GLU A 214 -29.77 -10.66 -7.79
C GLU A 214 -28.97 -10.59 -6.49
N TRP A 215 -28.23 -9.51 -6.30
CA TRP A 215 -27.39 -9.28 -5.13
C TRP A 215 -27.08 -7.80 -4.97
N VAL A 216 -26.69 -7.44 -3.75
CA VAL A 216 -26.17 -6.12 -3.37
C VAL A 216 -24.88 -6.32 -2.59
N LYS A 217 -23.84 -5.53 -2.85
CA LYS A 217 -22.60 -5.57 -2.08
C LYS A 217 -22.07 -4.18 -1.79
N ALA A 218 -21.29 -4.09 -0.72
CA ALA A 218 -20.41 -2.98 -0.46
C ALA A 218 -18.97 -3.49 -0.36
N THR A 219 -18.11 -3.02 -1.27
CA THR A 219 -16.74 -3.47 -1.40
C THR A 219 -15.80 -2.29 -1.21
N LEU A 220 -14.90 -2.37 -0.22
CA LEU A 220 -13.77 -1.47 -0.13
C LEU A 220 -12.72 -1.92 -1.16
N VAL A 221 -12.41 -1.03 -2.10
CA VAL A 221 -11.49 -1.33 -3.21
C VAL A 221 -10.27 -0.42 -3.12
N GLN A 222 -9.10 -1.04 -3.12
CA GLN A 222 -7.81 -0.38 -3.30
C GLN A 222 -7.55 -0.20 -4.80
N PHE A 223 -7.25 1.03 -5.19
CA PHE A 223 -6.84 1.41 -6.54
C PHE A 223 -5.36 1.72 -6.52
N ILE A 224 -4.57 0.92 -7.24
CA ILE A 224 -3.13 1.12 -7.38
C ILE A 224 -2.91 1.63 -8.80
N LYS A 225 -2.53 2.91 -8.89
CA LYS A 225 -2.24 3.56 -10.16
C LYS A 225 -0.74 3.51 -10.41
N PHE A 226 -0.37 2.95 -11.56
CA PHE A 226 0.96 2.97 -12.12
C PHE A 226 1.02 4.04 -13.22
N CYS A 227 1.94 4.98 -13.10
CA CYS A 227 2.18 6.06 -14.04
C CYS A 227 3.47 5.77 -14.82
N GLY A 228 3.35 5.70 -16.14
CA GLY A 228 4.45 5.56 -17.09
C GLY A 228 4.00 6.06 -18.46
N SER A 229 4.59 5.55 -19.54
CA SER A 229 4.16 5.88 -20.92
C SER A 229 2.68 5.59 -21.14
N LYS A 230 2.21 4.42 -20.70
CA LYS A 230 0.79 4.08 -20.57
C LYS A 230 0.48 3.83 -19.10
N SER A 231 -0.38 4.67 -18.52
CA SER A 231 -0.81 4.50 -17.13
C SER A 231 -1.77 3.32 -17.01
N LEU A 232 -1.63 2.55 -15.92
CA LEU A 232 -2.49 1.42 -15.59
C LEU A 232 -3.09 1.63 -14.20
N VAL A 233 -4.30 1.13 -13.99
CA VAL A 233 -4.95 1.10 -12.67
C VAL A 233 -5.33 -0.35 -12.36
N GLU A 234 -4.67 -0.91 -11.36
CA GLU A 234 -5.05 -2.18 -10.76
C GLU A 234 -6.07 -1.93 -9.64
N LYS A 235 -7.05 -2.82 -9.52
CA LYS A 235 -8.06 -2.79 -8.44
C LYS A 235 -7.92 -4.05 -7.59
N ARG A 236 -7.90 -3.88 -6.26
CA ARG A 236 -7.95 -4.99 -5.29
C ARG A 236 -9.12 -4.81 -4.36
N ASN A 237 -9.97 -5.81 -4.24
CA ASN A 237 -11.02 -5.84 -3.23
C ASN A 237 -10.36 -6.18 -1.89
N VAL A 238 -10.38 -5.25 -0.94
CA VAL A 238 -9.70 -5.42 0.35
C VAL A 238 -10.66 -5.81 1.47
N ALA A 239 -11.95 -5.48 1.32
CA ALA A 239 -13.03 -5.96 2.19
C ALA A 239 -14.35 -5.92 1.42
N GLU A 240 -15.26 -6.84 1.72
CA GLU A 240 -16.56 -6.93 1.05
C GLU A 240 -17.63 -7.41 2.03
N ILE A 241 -18.81 -6.79 1.97
CA ILE A 241 -20.04 -7.32 2.56
C ILE A 241 -21.07 -7.50 1.46
N THR A 242 -21.79 -8.62 1.50
CA THR A 242 -22.81 -8.98 0.51
C THR A 242 -24.15 -9.19 1.20
N ARG A 243 -25.22 -8.68 0.60
CA ARG A 243 -26.61 -8.98 0.94
C ARG A 243 -27.29 -9.67 -0.25
N GLY A 244 -28.32 -10.43 0.09
CA GLY A 244 -29.08 -11.24 -0.85
C GLY A 244 -29.90 -10.43 -1.85
N CYS A 245 -30.72 -11.14 -2.61
CA CYS A 245 -31.56 -10.56 -3.64
C CYS A 245 -32.60 -9.58 -3.08
N ILE A 246 -33.09 -8.70 -3.96
CA ILE A 246 -34.25 -7.83 -3.69
C ILE A 246 -35.33 -8.23 -4.69
N LEU A 247 -36.46 -8.70 -4.17
CA LEU A 247 -37.58 -9.13 -5.00
C LEU A 247 -38.21 -7.95 -5.76
N PRO A 248 -39.00 -8.21 -6.81
CA PRO A 248 -39.77 -7.17 -7.47
C PRO A 248 -40.65 -6.41 -6.46
N ARG A 249 -40.66 -5.08 -6.55
CA ARG A 249 -41.42 -4.17 -5.66
C ARG A 249 -41.03 -4.21 -4.19
N ASP A 250 -39.85 -4.73 -3.87
CA ASP A 250 -39.36 -4.85 -2.50
C ASP A 250 -38.26 -3.84 -2.18
N THR A 251 -37.97 -3.64 -0.90
CA THR A 251 -36.93 -2.74 -0.40
C THR A 251 -36.00 -3.46 0.56
N GLN A 252 -34.69 -3.27 0.36
CA GLN A 252 -33.67 -3.74 1.29
C GLN A 252 -33.02 -2.56 2.00
N THR A 253 -33.03 -2.59 3.33
CA THR A 253 -32.43 -1.55 4.19
C THR A 253 -31.23 -2.11 4.94
N TRP A 254 -30.11 -1.38 4.87
CA TRP A 254 -28.86 -1.66 5.57
C TRP A 254 -28.76 -0.67 6.74
N LYS A 255 -28.70 -1.17 7.98
CA LYS A 255 -28.68 -0.35 9.18
C LYS A 255 -27.35 -0.53 9.91
N SER A 256 -26.46 0.45 9.75
CA SER A 256 -25.13 0.46 10.37
C SER A 256 -24.31 -0.81 10.09
N GLU A 257 -24.36 -1.30 8.86
CA GLU A 257 -23.53 -2.43 8.43
C GLU A 257 -22.06 -2.02 8.45
N SER A 258 -21.20 -2.82 9.07
CA SER A 258 -19.79 -2.46 9.26
C SER A 258 -18.86 -3.18 8.29
N VAL A 259 -17.93 -2.44 7.70
CA VAL A 259 -16.77 -2.97 6.97
C VAL A 259 -15.51 -2.61 7.76
N LEU A 260 -14.79 -3.62 8.26
CA LEU A 260 -13.52 -3.42 8.95
C LEU A 260 -12.46 -2.96 7.94
N ILE A 261 -11.71 -1.91 8.26
CA ILE A 261 -10.53 -1.50 7.48
C ILE A 261 -9.37 -2.43 7.87
N PRO A 262 -8.87 -3.30 6.97
CA PRO A 262 -7.79 -4.22 7.30
C PRO A 262 -6.43 -3.50 7.42
N ALA A 263 -5.38 -4.25 7.73
CA ALA A 263 -3.99 -3.76 7.70
C ALA A 263 -3.53 -3.52 6.25
N ILE A 264 -3.92 -2.39 5.69
CA ILE A 264 -3.59 -1.93 4.32
C ILE A 264 -2.78 -0.64 4.34
N PRO A 265 -1.95 -0.36 3.32
CA PRO A 265 -1.15 0.84 3.27
C PRO A 265 -2.04 2.11 3.22
N PRO A 266 -1.56 3.25 3.74
CA PRO A 266 -2.31 4.49 3.67
C PRO A 266 -2.44 5.00 2.23
N THR A 267 -3.41 5.89 2.03
CA THR A 267 -3.55 6.68 0.80
C THR A 267 -2.27 7.46 0.52
N THR A 268 -1.79 7.42 -0.72
CA THR A 268 -0.61 8.19 -1.12
C THR A 268 -0.94 9.68 -1.16
N LYS A 269 -0.24 10.50 -0.35
CA LYS A 269 -0.41 11.97 -0.30
C LYS A 269 -0.04 12.64 -1.61
N ASN A 270 1.18 12.38 -2.10
CA ASN A 270 1.69 12.97 -3.34
C ASN A 270 1.22 12.17 -4.56
N ARG A 271 0.36 12.76 -5.38
CA ARG A 271 -0.21 12.11 -6.58
C ARG A 271 0.74 12.09 -7.79
N LYS A 272 1.90 12.72 -7.69
CA LYS A 272 2.91 12.77 -8.78
C LYS A 272 3.90 11.60 -8.75
N ARG A 273 3.67 10.60 -7.89
CA ARG A 273 4.49 9.38 -7.80
C ARG A 273 4.20 8.44 -8.98
N ILE A 274 5.18 7.63 -9.34
CA ILE A 274 5.00 6.59 -10.38
C ILE A 274 4.02 5.51 -9.92
N ILE A 275 3.90 5.27 -8.62
CA ILE A 275 2.93 4.35 -8.03
C ILE A 275 2.16 5.12 -6.95
N SER A 276 0.83 5.09 -7.02
CA SER A 276 -0.03 5.74 -6.02
C SER A 276 -1.23 4.90 -5.67
N VAL A 277 -1.61 4.94 -4.39
CA VAL A 277 -2.67 4.14 -3.80
C VAL A 277 -3.83 5.05 -3.37
N LYS A 278 -5.05 4.65 -3.71
CA LYS A 278 -6.30 5.30 -3.27
C LYS A 278 -7.35 4.26 -2.94
N TYR A 279 -8.37 4.65 -2.19
CA TYR A 279 -9.46 3.77 -1.81
C TYR A 279 -10.82 4.34 -2.20
N LYS A 280 -11.74 3.44 -2.55
CA LYS A 280 -13.16 3.77 -2.68
C LYS A 280 -14.00 2.68 -2.05
N LEU A 281 -15.11 3.07 -1.45
CA LEU A 281 -16.21 2.17 -1.15
C LEU A 281 -17.08 2.09 -2.40
N LEU A 282 -17.17 0.91 -3.00
CA LEU A 282 -18.11 0.62 -4.09
C LEU A 282 -19.35 -0.02 -3.51
N PHE A 283 -20.50 0.64 -3.62
CA PHE A 283 -21.79 0.07 -3.31
C PHE A 283 -22.46 -0.31 -4.62
N HIS A 284 -22.55 -1.61 -4.90
CA HIS A 284 -22.97 -2.09 -6.21
C HIS A 284 -23.98 -3.22 -6.13
N TYR A 285 -24.81 -3.33 -7.15
CA TYR A 285 -25.86 -4.34 -7.20
C TYR A 285 -26.08 -4.79 -8.63
N LYS A 286 -26.58 -6.03 -8.79
CA LYS A 286 -26.79 -6.65 -10.09
C LYS A 286 -28.27 -6.88 -10.38
N PRO A 287 -28.89 -6.01 -11.20
CA PRO A 287 -30.21 -6.28 -11.74
C PRO A 287 -30.21 -7.49 -12.67
N SER A 288 -31.21 -8.37 -12.61
CA SER A 288 -31.29 -9.53 -13.52
C SER A 288 -31.43 -9.14 -14.98
N TRP A 289 -32.06 -8.01 -15.26
CA TRP A 289 -32.27 -7.51 -16.63
C TRP A 289 -31.07 -6.78 -17.22
N ARG A 290 -30.01 -6.54 -16.44
CA ARG A 290 -28.78 -5.88 -16.92
C ARG A 290 -27.63 -6.86 -17.01
N LYS A 291 -26.83 -6.73 -18.06
CA LYS A 291 -25.55 -7.48 -18.18
C LYS A 291 -24.52 -7.01 -17.15
N LYS A 292 -24.42 -5.70 -16.89
CA LYS A 292 -23.46 -5.10 -15.96
C LYS A 292 -24.13 -4.67 -14.65
N PRO A 293 -23.43 -4.76 -13.50
CA PRO A 293 -23.92 -4.21 -12.24
C PRO A 293 -24.02 -2.68 -12.30
N VAL A 294 -24.84 -2.12 -11.43
CA VAL A 294 -24.87 -0.67 -11.12
C VAL A 294 -23.85 -0.44 -10.00
N GLU A 295 -23.02 0.60 -10.13
CA GLU A 295 -21.96 0.91 -9.15
C GLU A 295 -22.08 2.36 -8.68
N LEU A 296 -22.27 2.53 -7.37
CA LEU A 296 -22.14 3.80 -6.65
C LEU A 296 -20.79 3.81 -5.94
N SER A 297 -20.12 4.96 -5.84
CA SER A 297 -18.83 5.01 -5.15
C SER A 297 -18.58 6.26 -4.33
N HIS A 298 -18.09 6.06 -3.10
CA HIS A 298 -17.51 7.11 -2.26
C HIS A 298 -16.00 6.97 -2.17
N LYS A 299 -15.29 8.09 -2.13
CA LYS A 299 -13.84 8.09 -1.88
C LYS A 299 -13.61 7.81 -0.40
N ILE A 300 -12.67 6.91 -0.11
CA ILE A 300 -12.24 6.60 1.24
C ILE A 300 -10.78 7.00 1.38
N PHE A 301 -10.46 7.70 2.46
CA PHE A 301 -9.11 8.13 2.78
C PHE A 301 -8.59 7.31 3.95
N VAL A 302 -7.71 6.38 3.66
CA VAL A 302 -7.01 5.59 4.67
C VAL A 302 -5.73 6.32 5.09
N GLY A 303 -5.50 6.49 6.38
CA GLY A 303 -4.26 7.02 6.97
C GLY A 303 -3.71 6.12 8.07
N THR A 304 -2.65 6.57 8.72
CA THR A 304 -1.97 5.89 9.84
C THR A 304 -2.16 6.61 11.18
N VAL A 305 -2.56 7.89 11.17
CA VAL A 305 -2.88 8.66 12.38
C VAL A 305 -4.38 8.91 12.43
N ARG A 306 -5.02 8.55 13.55
CA ARG A 306 -6.45 8.72 13.73
C ARG A 306 -6.87 10.18 13.68
N LEU A 307 -8.08 10.42 13.20
CA LEU A 307 -8.75 11.69 13.40
C LEU A 307 -8.88 11.95 14.89
N SER A 308 -8.29 13.05 15.37
CA SER A 308 -8.56 13.54 16.71
C SER A 308 -10.07 13.72 16.81
N GLN A 309 -10.71 13.08 17.79
CA GLN A 309 -12.11 13.41 18.08
C GLN A 309 -12.14 14.91 18.37
N CYS A 310 -12.97 15.66 17.64
CA CYS A 310 -13.34 17.00 18.08
C CYS A 310 -13.87 16.83 19.50
N LYS A 311 -13.10 17.23 20.51
CA LYS A 311 -13.63 17.47 21.83
C LYS A 311 -14.65 18.58 21.61
N LEU A 312 -15.93 18.22 21.55
CA LEU A 312 -16.99 19.20 21.73
C LEU A 312 -16.63 20.01 22.98
N PRO A 313 -16.68 21.35 22.94
CA PRO A 313 -16.32 22.16 24.10
C PRO A 313 -17.16 21.67 25.28
N ASN A 314 -16.45 21.12 26.27
CA ASN A 314 -17.04 20.57 27.48
C ASN A 314 -17.85 21.71 28.11
N LYS A 315 -19.17 21.58 28.16
CA LYS A 315 -19.98 22.50 28.97
C LYS A 315 -19.49 22.30 30.40
N ARG A 316 -19.01 23.41 30.97
CA ARG A 316 -18.41 23.51 32.31
C ARG A 316 -19.21 22.71 33.34
N GLY A 317 -18.47 21.95 34.14
CA GLY A 317 -18.89 21.34 35.40
C GLY A 317 -17.64 20.76 36.06
N GLU A 318 -17.32 21.27 37.24
CA GLU A 318 -16.07 21.11 37.98
C GLU A 318 -15.76 19.67 38.42
N GLY A 319 -14.48 19.38 38.67
CA GLY A 319 -14.03 18.16 39.36
C GLY A 319 -12.64 17.71 38.93
N GLU A 320 -11.63 18.07 39.71
CA GLU A 320 -10.25 17.60 39.60
C GLU A 320 -10.14 16.07 39.77
N GLY A 321 -9.20 15.45 39.05
CA GLY A 321 -8.81 14.06 39.28
C GLY A 321 -7.85 13.54 38.21
N LEU A 322 -6.57 13.40 38.56
CA LEU A 322 -5.54 12.76 37.74
C LEU A 322 -5.94 11.35 37.29
N SER A 323 -5.65 10.98 36.04
CA SER A 323 -5.06 9.66 35.73
C SER A 323 -4.54 9.56 34.29
N ASN A 324 -3.25 9.22 34.21
CA ASN A 324 -2.52 8.39 33.26
C ASN A 324 -2.93 8.38 31.78
N SER A 325 -2.01 8.88 30.94
CA SER A 325 -1.90 8.55 29.53
C SER A 325 -1.59 7.06 29.35
N GLU A 326 -2.59 6.26 29.02
CA GLU A 326 -2.39 4.89 28.58
C GLU A 326 -1.90 4.88 27.13
N VAL A 327 -0.61 4.58 26.96
CA VAL A 327 -0.06 4.09 25.71
C VAL A 327 -0.65 2.69 25.50
N PHE A 328 -1.63 2.58 24.61
CA PHE A 328 -2.16 1.27 24.21
C PHE A 328 -1.08 0.50 23.45
N ASN A 329 -0.47 -0.46 24.12
CA ASN A 329 0.25 -1.55 23.47
C ASN A 329 -0.78 -2.36 22.69
N GLY A 330 -0.88 -2.11 21.38
CA GLY A 330 -1.71 -2.90 20.48
C GLY A 330 -1.28 -4.37 20.49
N PRO A 331 -2.20 -5.31 20.19
CA PRO A 331 -1.86 -6.72 20.15
C PRO A 331 -0.78 -6.96 19.09
N ASN A 332 0.14 -7.90 19.37
CA ASN A 332 1.17 -8.38 18.46
C ASN A 332 0.62 -8.53 17.04
N LEU A 333 0.94 -7.56 16.18
CA LEU A 333 0.68 -7.62 14.75
C LEU A 333 1.67 -8.62 14.19
N GLU A 334 1.21 -9.84 13.92
CA GLU A 334 1.92 -10.74 13.02
C GLU A 334 2.19 -10.00 11.70
N PRO A 335 3.41 -10.15 11.13
CA PRO A 335 3.75 -9.49 9.88
C PRO A 335 2.75 -9.88 8.79
N CYS A 336 2.32 -8.90 7.99
CA CYS A 336 1.37 -9.07 6.90
C CYS A 336 1.80 -10.19 5.94
N VAL A 337 1.11 -11.34 6.01
CA VAL A 337 1.16 -12.42 5.03
C VAL A 337 -0.18 -12.47 4.31
N PHE A 338 -0.30 -11.82 3.15
CA PHE A 338 -1.36 -12.03 2.15
C PHE A 338 -0.81 -11.61 0.78
N GLY A 339 -0.74 -12.44 -0.28
CA GLY A 339 -1.23 -13.79 -0.55
C GLY A 339 -0.47 -14.39 -1.77
N PRO A 340 -0.97 -15.47 -2.41
CA PRO A 340 -0.17 -16.52 -3.04
C PRO A 340 0.48 -16.03 -4.33
N HIS A 341 1.78 -15.75 -4.26
CA HIS A 341 2.79 -15.86 -5.32
C HIS A 341 4.03 -15.16 -4.77
N SER A 342 4.65 -15.78 -3.75
CA SER A 342 6.09 -15.64 -3.54
C SER A 342 6.73 -16.25 -4.79
N ILE A 343 6.93 -15.43 -5.82
CA ILE A 343 7.83 -15.82 -6.88
C ILE A 343 9.22 -15.60 -6.29
N ASP A 344 9.82 -16.67 -5.80
CA ASP A 344 11.28 -16.80 -5.74
C ASP A 344 11.77 -16.66 -7.18
N VAL A 345 11.99 -15.42 -7.63
CA VAL A 345 12.87 -15.18 -8.76
C VAL A 345 14.22 -14.90 -8.15
N ASP A 346 15.08 -15.92 -8.20
CA ASP A 346 16.52 -15.74 -8.21
C ASP A 346 16.85 -14.69 -9.29
N VAL A 347 17.06 -13.44 -8.90
CA VAL A 347 17.69 -12.44 -9.75
C VAL A 347 19.19 -12.48 -9.46
N PHE A 348 19.80 -13.58 -9.88
CA PHE A 348 21.22 -13.61 -10.18
C PHE A 348 21.44 -12.96 -11.56
N VAL A 349 22.47 -12.11 -11.62
CA VAL A 349 23.08 -11.52 -12.84
C VAL A 349 22.19 -10.41 -13.46
N ILE A 350 22.60 -9.14 -13.52
CA ILE A 350 23.63 -8.63 -14.43
C ILE A 350 24.31 -7.39 -13.81
N TYR A 351 25.62 -7.50 -13.57
CA TYR A 351 26.56 -6.38 -13.68
C TYR A 351 27.51 -6.67 -14.85
N LYS A 352 27.84 -5.60 -15.58
CA LYS A 352 28.89 -5.43 -16.61
C LYS A 352 28.60 -5.98 -18.03
N GLN A 353 28.46 -5.06 -18.98
CA GLN A 353 29.55 -4.75 -19.95
C GLN A 353 29.23 -3.47 -20.74
N ALA A 354 30.31 -2.77 -21.12
CA ALA A 354 30.46 -1.45 -21.73
C ALA A 354 30.24 -0.24 -20.81
#